data_AF-A0A6P6AZ51-F1
#
_entry.id   AF-A0A6P6AZ51-F1
#
_cell.length_a   1.000
_cell.length_b   1.000
_cell.length_c   1.000
_cell.angle_alpha   90.00
_cell.angle_beta   90.00
_cell.angle_gamma   90.00
#
_symmetry.space_group_name_H-M   'P 1'
#
loop_
_entity.id
_entity.type
_entity.pdbx_description
1 polymer ?
#
loop_
_entity_poly.entity_id
_entity_poly.type
_entity_poly.pdbx_seq_one_letter_code
_entity_poly.pdbx_strand_id
1 'polypeptide(L)'
;MAEEEEVKMEVEAVQSVYGEDCVVIESYPPYLHLHIKPRTADVSSQQFVEAVIGIRANSQYPKEPPLVYLIGSKGLDEQRQTHLISNIRDKACELPSCFMLVALCEEAVEMLSAMNHPYGNCPLCLYPLVSEDDQTERLPFMKLMSCFHCFHRECIIRWWNWLQIENKNDAKNLSSATVRSRSTGSQQVEESMGSCPVCRKVFHAKDLEHVLDLAGNHSSQLSVDKTQVKDDEKLLHSDFENIRRKKFEAILKLQEENSGLIGYKSDHVVLPAINPRNTVTSSNHASTKETTEQPQTNPASTAETNSSSSSTRPATNRHWNSGMRRQRAQNSRKLVKQWVRKDNGGGAD
;
A
#
# COMPACT_ATOMS: atom_id res chain seq x y z
N MET A 1 -10.21 23.85 -40.93
CA MET A 1 -8.95 23.56 -41.66
C MET A 1 -7.77 24.29 -41.03
N ALA A 2 -7.76 25.63 -40.89
CA ALA A 2 -6.67 26.33 -40.19
C ALA A 2 -6.58 25.98 -38.69
N GLU A 3 -7.70 26.07 -37.95
CA GLU A 3 -7.75 25.73 -36.52
C GLU A 3 -7.42 24.24 -36.25
N GLU A 4 -7.84 23.34 -37.15
CA GLU A 4 -7.48 21.92 -37.08
C GLU A 4 -5.96 21.69 -37.26
N GLU A 5 -5.33 22.44 -38.17
CA GLU A 5 -3.89 22.35 -38.38
C GLU A 5 -3.13 22.86 -37.15
N GLU A 6 -3.56 23.98 -36.55
CA GLU A 6 -2.98 24.50 -35.32
C GLU A 6 -3.08 23.49 -34.15
N VAL A 7 -4.23 22.80 -34.02
CA VAL A 7 -4.39 21.73 -33.03
C VAL A 7 -3.41 20.58 -33.30
N LYS A 8 -3.20 20.18 -34.57
CA LYS A 8 -2.22 19.14 -34.91
C LYS A 8 -0.79 19.57 -34.61
N MET A 9 -0.44 20.84 -34.87
CA MET A 9 0.85 21.43 -34.51
C MET A 9 1.08 21.38 -33.00
N GLU A 10 0.04 21.62 -32.19
CA GLU A 10 0.13 21.47 -30.74
C GLU A 10 0.39 20.01 -30.31
N VAL A 11 -0.33 19.05 -30.92
CA VAL A 11 -0.10 17.62 -30.65
C VAL A 11 1.34 17.21 -31.02
N GLU A 12 1.85 17.70 -32.15
CA GLU A 12 3.25 17.49 -32.56
C GLU A 12 4.23 18.09 -31.54
N ALA A 13 3.92 19.27 -30.99
CA ALA A 13 4.73 19.88 -29.94
C ALA A 13 4.78 19.00 -28.68
N VAL A 14 3.65 18.47 -28.22
CA VAL A 14 3.61 17.52 -27.09
C VAL A 14 4.44 16.28 -27.40
N GLN A 15 4.25 15.67 -28.57
CA GLN A 15 4.99 14.48 -28.97
C GLN A 15 6.51 14.74 -29.06
N SER A 16 6.91 15.93 -29.50
CA SER A 16 8.32 16.33 -29.58
C SER A 16 8.96 16.52 -28.20
N VAL A 17 8.21 17.04 -27.22
CA VAL A 17 8.70 17.27 -25.85
C VAL A 17 8.83 15.96 -25.08
N TYR A 18 7.83 15.08 -25.17
CA TYR A 18 7.75 13.87 -24.34
C TYR A 18 8.22 12.59 -25.04
N GLY A 19 8.42 12.63 -26.36
CA GLY A 19 8.94 11.50 -27.14
C GLY A 19 8.14 10.22 -26.90
N GLU A 20 8.84 9.16 -26.47
CA GLU A 20 8.25 7.84 -26.21
C GLU A 20 7.26 7.81 -25.04
N ASP A 21 7.34 8.78 -24.13
CA ASP A 21 6.41 8.88 -23.01
C ASP A 21 5.05 9.46 -23.45
N CYS A 22 4.90 9.97 -24.68
CA CYS A 22 3.63 10.39 -25.25
C CYS A 22 3.17 9.46 -26.39
N VAL A 23 2.01 8.85 -26.22
CA VAL A 23 1.34 8.03 -27.23
C VAL A 23 0.13 8.77 -27.78
N VAL A 24 0.23 9.25 -29.02
CA VAL A 24 -0.88 9.88 -29.73
C VAL A 24 -1.78 8.79 -30.33
N ILE A 25 -3.04 8.75 -29.89
CA ILE A 25 -4.06 7.81 -30.39
C ILE A 25 -4.80 8.43 -31.58
N GLU A 26 -5.16 9.71 -31.46
CA GLU A 26 -5.82 10.47 -32.49
C GLU A 26 -5.29 11.91 -32.48
N SER A 27 -4.95 12.43 -33.66
CA SER A 27 -4.40 13.79 -33.79
C SER A 27 -5.49 14.86 -33.79
N TYR A 28 -6.71 14.52 -34.26
CA TYR A 28 -7.84 15.45 -34.28
C TYR A 28 -9.20 14.71 -34.27
N PRO A 29 -10.08 14.99 -33.29
CA PRO A 29 -9.81 15.72 -32.06
C PRO A 29 -8.68 15.07 -31.24
N PRO A 30 -7.81 15.84 -30.56
CA PRO A 30 -6.67 15.28 -29.85
C PRO A 30 -7.05 14.22 -28.82
N TYR A 31 -6.42 13.06 -28.93
CA TYR A 31 -6.48 12.04 -27.91
C TYR A 31 -5.10 11.43 -27.73
N LEU A 32 -4.50 11.65 -26.56
CA LEU A 32 -3.17 11.19 -26.22
C LEU A 32 -3.12 10.56 -24.84
N HIS A 33 -2.20 9.62 -24.68
CA HIS A 33 -1.79 9.06 -23.40
C HIS A 33 -0.40 9.58 -23.08
N LEU A 34 -0.22 10.09 -21.87
CA LEU A 34 1.05 10.60 -21.40
C LEU A 34 1.50 9.79 -20.17
N HIS A 35 2.67 9.18 -20.28
CA HIS A 35 3.37 8.55 -19.18
C HIS A 35 4.22 9.59 -18.45
N ILE A 36 3.76 10.02 -17.28
CA ILE A 36 4.41 11.02 -16.46
C ILE A 36 5.30 10.38 -15.40
N LYS A 37 6.52 10.93 -15.30
CA LYS A 37 7.53 10.57 -14.29
C LYS A 37 7.94 11.84 -13.55
N PRO A 38 8.24 11.76 -12.24
CA PRO A 38 8.76 12.90 -11.49
C PRO A 38 10.14 13.32 -12.01
N ARG A 39 10.43 14.63 -11.98
CA ARG A 39 11.70 15.23 -12.38
C ARG A 39 12.81 14.85 -11.40
N THR A 40 13.43 13.71 -11.68
CA THR A 40 14.46 13.08 -10.85
C THR A 40 15.81 13.01 -11.57
N ALA A 41 16.00 13.79 -12.64
CA ALA A 41 17.16 13.72 -13.53
C ALA A 41 17.46 12.27 -14.00
N ASP A 42 16.40 11.54 -14.35
CA ASP A 42 16.41 10.14 -14.79
C ASP A 42 17.00 9.13 -13.79
N VAL A 43 17.11 9.53 -12.51
CA VAL A 43 17.56 8.66 -11.44
C VAL A 43 16.42 7.74 -11.01
N SER A 44 16.34 6.54 -11.61
CA SER A 44 15.24 5.60 -11.37
C SER A 44 15.04 5.25 -9.88
N SER A 45 16.13 5.21 -9.11
CA SER A 45 16.11 4.92 -7.67
C SER A 45 15.35 5.94 -6.84
N GLN A 46 15.23 7.18 -7.35
CA GLN A 46 14.51 8.29 -6.72
C GLN A 46 13.09 8.49 -7.30
N GLN A 47 12.69 7.71 -8.31
CA GLN A 47 11.38 7.81 -8.93
C GLN A 47 10.34 6.98 -8.15
N PHE A 48 9.74 7.52 -7.09
CA PHE A 48 8.81 6.77 -6.23
C PHE A 48 7.43 6.58 -6.82
N VAL A 49 7.05 7.46 -7.74
CA VAL A 49 5.72 7.50 -8.35
C VAL A 49 5.82 7.53 -9.87
N GLU A 50 4.80 7.01 -10.53
CA GLU A 50 4.57 7.17 -11.97
C GLU A 50 3.08 7.10 -12.26
N ALA A 51 2.64 7.76 -13.32
CA ALA A 51 1.25 7.70 -13.75
C ALA A 51 1.14 7.75 -15.27
N VAL A 52 0.07 7.17 -15.79
CA VAL A 52 -0.34 7.33 -17.18
C VAL A 52 -1.66 8.07 -17.17
N ILE A 53 -1.67 9.26 -17.77
CA ILE A 53 -2.88 10.10 -17.89
C ILE A 53 -3.38 10.07 -19.33
N GLY A 54 -4.70 10.09 -19.50
CA GLY A 54 -5.35 10.28 -20.77
C GLY A 54 -5.85 11.72 -20.89
N ILE A 55 -5.52 12.37 -22.00
CA ILE A 55 -6.04 13.70 -22.37
C ILE A 55 -6.83 13.53 -23.65
N ARG A 56 -8.15 13.77 -23.59
CA ARG A 56 -9.07 13.62 -24.72
C ARG A 56 -9.86 14.90 -24.94
N ALA A 57 -9.55 15.60 -26.01
CA ALA A 57 -10.31 16.71 -26.52
C ALA A 57 -11.55 16.25 -27.30
N ASN A 58 -12.52 17.14 -27.40
CA ASN A 58 -13.65 17.01 -28.32
C ASN A 58 -13.45 17.94 -29.53
N SER A 59 -14.40 17.96 -30.46
CA SER A 59 -14.34 18.82 -31.65
C SER A 59 -14.43 20.33 -31.36
N GLN A 60 -14.71 20.74 -30.12
CA GLN A 60 -14.79 22.13 -29.69
C GLN A 60 -13.48 22.64 -29.08
N TYR A 61 -12.47 21.79 -28.92
CA TYR A 61 -11.14 22.21 -28.49
C TYR A 61 -10.52 23.19 -29.51
N PRO A 62 -9.86 24.29 -29.06
CA PRO A 62 -9.49 24.64 -27.69
C PRO A 62 -10.52 25.44 -26.88
N LYS A 63 -11.72 25.70 -27.41
CA LYS A 63 -12.76 26.49 -26.71
C LYS A 63 -13.30 25.77 -25.48
N GLU A 64 -13.46 24.46 -25.59
CA GLU A 64 -13.75 23.59 -24.44
C GLU A 64 -12.49 22.83 -24.02
N PRO A 65 -12.22 22.74 -22.70
CA PRO A 65 -11.06 22.03 -22.20
C PRO A 65 -11.17 20.53 -22.46
N PRO A 66 -10.04 19.83 -22.64
CA PRO A 66 -10.05 18.39 -22.83
C PRO A 66 -10.44 17.66 -21.54
N LEU A 67 -11.04 16.48 -21.70
CA LEU A 67 -11.24 15.54 -20.61
C LEU A 67 -9.90 14.92 -20.20
N VAL A 68 -9.53 15.12 -18.94
CA VAL A 68 -8.35 14.50 -18.33
C VAL A 68 -8.77 13.39 -17.36
N TYR A 69 -8.13 12.23 -17.43
CA TYR A 69 -8.39 11.09 -16.55
C TYR A 69 -7.15 10.24 -16.32
N LEU A 70 -7.16 9.45 -15.24
CA LEU A 70 -6.08 8.53 -14.91
C LEU A 70 -6.30 7.17 -15.57
N ILE A 71 -5.29 6.65 -16.27
CA ILE A 71 -5.31 5.30 -16.86
C ILE A 71 -4.69 4.29 -15.89
N GLY A 72 -3.59 4.67 -15.25
CA GLY A 72 -2.93 3.85 -14.25
C GLY A 72 -1.90 4.65 -13.47
N SER A 73 -1.54 4.19 -12.28
CA SER A 73 -0.46 4.78 -11.48
C SER A 73 0.26 3.72 -10.65
N LYS A 74 1.50 4.04 -10.27
CA LYS A 74 2.25 3.31 -9.25
C LYS A 74 2.76 4.29 -8.20
N GLY A 75 2.74 3.86 -6.95
CA GLY A 75 3.21 4.67 -5.81
C GLY A 75 2.26 5.78 -5.37
N LEU A 76 1.14 6.01 -6.07
CA LEU A 76 0.08 6.97 -5.69
C LEU A 76 -1.10 6.25 -5.04
N ASP A 77 -1.56 6.77 -3.90
CA ASP A 77 -2.84 6.37 -3.29
C ASP A 77 -4.01 7.13 -3.90
N GLU A 78 -5.23 6.69 -3.61
CA GLU A 78 -6.47 7.21 -4.21
C GLU A 78 -6.68 8.72 -3.96
N GLN A 79 -6.27 9.23 -2.81
CA GLN A 79 -6.37 10.66 -2.51
C GLN A 79 -5.42 11.47 -3.39
N ARG A 80 -4.15 11.05 -3.50
CA ARG A 80 -3.16 11.71 -4.38
C ARG A 80 -3.51 11.56 -5.86
N GLN A 81 -4.08 10.43 -6.29
CA GLN A 81 -4.60 10.25 -7.65
C GLN A 81 -5.71 11.25 -7.97
N THR A 82 -6.67 11.40 -7.05
CA THR A 82 -7.78 12.36 -7.20
C THR A 82 -7.26 13.79 -7.22
N HIS A 83 -6.31 14.10 -6.33
CA HIS A 83 -5.67 15.42 -6.27
C HIS A 83 -4.93 15.76 -7.56
N LEU A 84 -4.14 14.83 -8.12
CA LEU A 84 -3.46 14.99 -9.40
C LEU A 84 -4.45 15.36 -10.52
N ILE A 85 -5.50 14.56 -10.69
CA ILE A 85 -6.46 14.77 -11.79
C ILE A 85 -7.29 16.03 -11.59
N SER A 86 -7.66 16.38 -10.35
CA SER A 86 -8.42 17.61 -10.07
C SER A 86 -7.63 18.84 -10.50
N ASN A 87 -6.39 18.97 -10.04
CA ASN A 87 -5.59 20.15 -10.33
C ASN A 87 -5.27 20.29 -11.83
N ILE A 88 -5.03 19.19 -12.56
CA ILE A 88 -4.85 19.27 -14.02
C ILE A 88 -6.14 19.77 -14.70
N ARG A 89 -7.32 19.36 -14.21
CA ARG A 89 -8.60 19.88 -14.73
C ARG A 89 -8.83 21.33 -14.35
N ASP A 90 -8.48 21.72 -13.13
CA ASP A 90 -8.54 23.10 -12.66
C ASP A 90 -7.64 23.98 -13.54
N LYS A 91 -6.43 23.49 -13.86
CA LYS A 91 -5.50 24.14 -14.80
C LYS A 91 -6.08 24.31 -16.20
N ALA A 92 -6.81 23.30 -16.70
CA ALA A 92 -7.49 23.42 -17.99
C ALA A 92 -8.60 24.49 -17.96
N CYS A 93 -9.28 24.66 -16.83
CA CYS A 93 -10.29 25.71 -16.64
C CYS A 93 -9.68 27.12 -16.53
N GLU A 94 -8.45 27.24 -16.01
CA GLU A 94 -7.70 28.50 -15.93
C GLU A 94 -7.21 29.02 -17.30
N LEU A 95 -7.27 28.18 -18.32
CA LEU A 95 -6.73 28.40 -19.65
C LEU A 95 -7.89 28.55 -20.68
N PRO A 96 -8.67 29.66 -20.65
CA PRO A 96 -9.83 29.79 -21.51
C PRO A 96 -9.42 29.94 -22.98
N SER A 97 -9.99 29.09 -23.84
CA SER A 97 -9.90 29.20 -25.30
C SER A 97 -8.47 29.26 -25.86
N CYS A 98 -7.52 28.58 -25.21
CA CYS A 98 -6.15 28.48 -25.69
C CYS A 98 -5.68 27.03 -25.86
N PHE A 99 -4.70 26.85 -26.73
CA PHE A 99 -3.93 25.62 -26.85
C PHE A 99 -3.21 25.34 -25.52
N MET A 100 -3.64 24.29 -24.81
CA MET A 100 -3.24 23.98 -23.44
C MET A 100 -2.62 22.60 -23.25
N LEU A 101 -2.54 21.73 -24.27
CA LEU A 101 -2.06 20.35 -24.12
C LEU A 101 -0.67 20.31 -23.48
N VAL A 102 0.28 21.11 -23.98
CA VAL A 102 1.65 21.17 -23.41
C VAL A 102 1.61 21.64 -21.96
N ALA A 103 0.83 22.68 -21.65
CA ALA A 103 0.70 23.21 -20.30
C ALA A 103 0.11 22.18 -19.32
N LEU A 104 -0.89 21.40 -19.75
CA LEU A 104 -1.47 20.32 -18.93
C LEU A 104 -0.48 19.18 -18.69
N CYS A 105 0.35 18.86 -19.68
CA CYS A 105 1.41 17.86 -19.52
C CYS A 105 2.46 18.34 -18.50
N GLU A 106 2.88 19.60 -18.58
CA GLU A 106 3.83 20.19 -17.64
C GLU A 106 3.29 20.24 -16.21
N GLU A 107 2.04 20.67 -16.04
CA GLU A 107 1.34 20.68 -14.76
C GLU A 107 1.31 19.27 -14.15
N ALA A 108 0.96 18.26 -14.95
CA ALA A 108 0.92 16.88 -14.50
C ALA A 108 2.29 16.38 -14.00
N VAL A 109 3.38 16.72 -14.70
CA VAL A 109 4.75 16.36 -14.31
C VAL A 109 5.18 17.11 -13.06
N GLU A 110 4.87 18.40 -12.94
CA GLU A 110 5.21 19.22 -11.79
C GLU A 110 4.52 18.70 -10.52
N MET A 111 3.22 18.46 -10.59
CA MET A 111 2.44 17.87 -9.51
C MET A 111 2.96 16.49 -9.08
N LEU A 112 3.24 15.62 -10.06
CA LEU A 112 3.77 14.29 -9.77
C LEU A 112 5.14 14.39 -9.10
N SER A 113 5.96 15.35 -9.51
CA SER A 113 7.27 15.63 -8.90
C SER A 113 7.14 16.08 -7.45
N ALA A 114 6.18 16.93 -7.14
CA ALA A 114 5.90 17.37 -5.77
C ALA A 114 5.44 16.22 -4.86
N MET A 115 4.71 15.25 -5.42
CA MET A 115 4.23 14.06 -4.71
C MET A 115 5.20 12.87 -4.77
N ASN A 116 6.45 13.08 -5.17
CA ASN A 116 7.44 12.01 -5.37
C ASN A 116 8.03 11.47 -4.06
N HIS A 117 7.17 10.86 -3.27
CA HIS A 117 7.55 10.16 -2.06
C HIS A 117 6.69 8.89 -1.91
N PRO A 118 7.21 7.85 -1.26
CA PRO A 118 6.41 6.67 -0.97
C PRO A 118 5.27 7.02 -0.02
N TYR A 119 4.22 6.21 -0.08
CA TYR A 119 3.09 6.31 0.82
C TYR A 119 2.91 5.04 1.63
N GLY A 120 2.37 5.21 2.83
CA GLY A 120 2.04 4.14 3.75
C GLY A 120 3.20 3.74 4.64
N ASN A 121 3.04 2.56 5.23
CA ASN A 121 3.98 2.02 6.20
C ASN A 121 4.98 1.08 5.53
N CYS A 122 6.21 1.07 6.03
CA CYS A 122 7.24 0.12 5.64
C CYS A 122 6.75 -1.30 5.91
N PRO A 123 6.73 -2.21 4.92
CA PRO A 123 6.24 -3.58 5.11
C PRO A 123 7.03 -4.42 6.13
N LEU A 124 8.27 -4.02 6.45
CA LEU A 124 9.15 -4.75 7.34
C LEU A 124 8.97 -4.36 8.82
N CYS A 125 8.84 -3.06 9.12
CA CYS A 125 8.71 -2.58 10.50
C CYS A 125 7.32 -2.03 10.83
N LEU A 126 6.45 -1.85 9.84
CA LEU A 126 5.08 -1.32 9.95
C LEU A 126 4.99 0.14 10.43
N TYR A 127 6.09 0.89 10.42
CA TYR A 127 6.11 2.33 10.68
C TYR A 127 6.00 3.14 9.37
N PRO A 128 5.48 4.39 9.42
CA PRO A 128 5.37 5.25 8.24
C PRO A 128 6.69 5.40 7.48
N LEU A 129 6.66 5.30 6.16
CA LEU A 129 7.85 5.49 5.31
C LEU A 129 8.33 6.93 5.30
N VAL A 130 7.39 7.87 5.36
CA VAL A 130 7.64 9.31 5.46
C VAL A 130 7.12 9.77 6.81
N SER A 131 7.98 10.40 7.61
CA SER A 131 7.61 11.09 8.84
C SER A 131 7.37 12.57 8.52
N GLU A 132 6.36 13.19 9.14
CA GLU A 132 6.05 14.62 8.96
C GLU A 132 7.20 15.56 9.39
N ASP A 133 8.13 15.07 10.23
CA ASP A 133 9.17 15.87 10.90
C ASP A 133 10.59 15.74 10.29
N ASP A 134 10.81 14.86 9.31
CA ASP A 134 12.17 14.53 8.83
C ASP A 134 12.59 15.39 7.63
N GLN A 135 13.25 16.52 7.92
CA GLN A 135 14.01 17.33 6.95
C GLN A 135 15.46 16.83 6.76
N THR A 136 15.73 15.55 7.01
CA THR A 136 17.10 15.03 6.84
C THR A 136 17.43 14.81 5.37
N GLU A 137 18.58 15.33 4.93
CA GLU A 137 19.07 15.38 3.53
C GLU A 137 19.23 14.01 2.83
N ARG A 138 19.05 12.90 3.54
CA ARG A 138 19.07 11.54 2.98
C ARG A 138 17.68 10.96 3.07
N LEU A 139 17.09 10.63 1.92
CA LEU A 139 15.80 9.95 1.86
C LEU A 139 15.86 8.69 2.76
N PRO A 140 15.03 8.59 3.81
CA PRO A 140 15.11 7.49 4.78
C PRO A 140 14.59 6.17 4.22
N PHE A 141 14.24 6.13 2.93
CA PHE A 141 13.56 5.04 2.26
C PHE A 141 14.20 4.68 0.91
N MET A 142 14.00 3.43 0.51
CA MET A 142 14.48 2.81 -0.72
C MET A 142 13.29 2.22 -1.47
N LYS A 143 13.25 2.39 -2.80
CA LYS A 143 12.36 1.67 -3.71
C LYS A 143 13.11 0.52 -4.40
N LEU A 144 12.43 -0.61 -4.63
CA LEU A 144 12.85 -1.62 -5.58
C LEU A 144 12.32 -1.29 -6.99
N MET A 145 13.20 -1.11 -7.96
CA MET A 145 12.89 -0.84 -9.37
C MET A 145 12.10 -1.98 -10.02
N SER A 146 12.33 -3.22 -9.57
CA SER A 146 11.56 -4.39 -10.02
C SER A 146 10.06 -4.28 -9.77
N CYS A 147 9.63 -3.67 -8.66
CA CYS A 147 8.25 -3.82 -8.19
C CYS A 147 7.64 -2.58 -7.52
N PHE A 148 8.36 -1.45 -7.46
CA PHE A 148 7.94 -0.21 -6.80
C PHE A 148 7.66 -0.30 -5.29
N HIS A 149 7.87 -1.46 -4.65
CA HIS A 149 7.76 -1.57 -3.20
C HIS A 149 8.86 -0.76 -2.53
N CYS A 150 8.45 -0.02 -1.49
CA CYS A 150 9.32 0.88 -0.74
C CYS A 150 9.51 0.40 0.70
N PHE A 151 10.70 0.63 1.24
CA PHE A 151 11.10 0.23 2.58
C PHE A 151 11.90 1.36 3.22
N HIS A 152 11.97 1.42 4.54
CA HIS A 152 13.05 2.20 5.16
C HIS A 152 14.38 1.62 4.73
N ARG A 153 15.34 2.49 4.45
CA ARG A 153 16.70 2.13 4.07
C ARG A 153 17.30 1.12 5.05
N GLU A 154 17.13 1.36 6.36
CA GLU A 154 17.68 0.46 7.37
C GLU A 154 16.97 -0.90 7.41
N CYS A 155 15.65 -0.92 7.24
CA CYS A 155 14.88 -2.15 7.26
C CYS A 155 15.32 -3.11 6.15
N ILE A 156 15.49 -2.59 4.93
CA ILE A 156 15.89 -3.41 3.79
C ILE A 156 17.36 -3.85 3.88
N ILE A 157 18.26 -3.02 4.42
CA ILE A 157 19.66 -3.40 4.68
C ILE A 157 19.73 -4.55 5.69
N ARG A 158 19.01 -4.45 6.82
CA ARG A 158 18.96 -5.51 7.84
C ARG A 158 18.41 -6.80 7.27
N TRP A 159 17.32 -6.71 6.50
CA TRP A 159 16.74 -7.87 5.83
C TRP A 159 17.71 -8.51 4.83
N TRP A 160 18.40 -7.71 4.01
CA TRP A 160 19.39 -8.19 3.05
C TRP A 160 20.56 -8.90 3.75
N ASN A 161 21.11 -8.31 4.81
CA ASN A 161 22.19 -8.90 5.57
C ASN A 161 21.79 -10.25 6.20
N TRP A 162 20.56 -10.34 6.72
CA TRP A 162 20.02 -11.60 7.24
C TRP A 162 19.93 -12.67 6.14
N LEU A 163 19.39 -12.34 4.97
CA LEU A 163 19.28 -13.25 3.83
C LEU A 163 20.66 -13.79 3.40
N GLN A 164 21.68 -12.94 3.40
CA GLN A 164 23.06 -13.32 3.08
C GLN A 164 23.66 -14.29 4.11
N ILE A 165 23.31 -14.14 5.39
CA ILE A 165 23.75 -15.06 6.45
C ILE A 165 23.06 -16.41 6.30
N GLU A 166 21.75 -16.42 6.03
CA GLU A 166 20.97 -17.64 5.86
C GLU A 166 21.47 -18.47 4.67
N ASN A 167 21.66 -17.85 3.50
CA ASN A 167 22.22 -18.52 2.33
C ASN A 167 23.61 -19.13 2.60
N LYS A 168 24.46 -18.46 3.39
CA LYS A 168 25.77 -19.00 3.79
C LYS A 168 25.64 -20.19 4.73
N ASN A 169 24.66 -20.19 5.62
CA ASN A 169 24.42 -21.29 6.54
C ASN A 169 23.86 -22.51 5.80
N ASP A 170 22.92 -22.29 4.87
CA ASP A 170 22.37 -23.36 4.04
C ASP A 170 23.42 -23.98 3.12
N ALA A 171 24.28 -23.16 2.50
CA ALA A 171 25.41 -23.66 1.72
C ALA A 171 26.35 -24.54 2.56
N LYS A 172 26.66 -24.14 3.81
CA LYS A 172 27.48 -24.92 4.74
C LYS A 172 26.81 -26.25 5.13
N ASN A 173 25.51 -26.23 5.39
CA ASN A 173 24.71 -27.41 5.72
C ASN A 173 24.64 -28.40 4.54
N LEU A 174 24.47 -27.90 3.31
CA LEU A 174 24.47 -28.72 2.09
C LEU A 174 25.86 -29.33 1.81
N SER A 175 26.93 -28.56 2.00
CA SER A 175 28.30 -29.08 1.86
C SER A 175 28.70 -30.11 2.93
N SER A 176 27.93 -30.22 4.02
CA SER A 176 28.09 -31.27 5.03
C SER A 176 27.26 -32.53 4.71
N ALA A 177 26.31 -32.47 3.78
CA ALA A 177 25.35 -33.53 3.49
C ALA A 177 25.55 -34.25 2.14
N THR A 178 26.44 -33.79 1.24
CA THR A 178 26.56 -34.36 -0.11
C THR A 178 28.00 -34.73 -0.50
N VAL A 179 28.46 -35.88 -0.01
CA VAL A 179 29.37 -36.74 -0.79
C VAL A 179 28.48 -37.47 -1.81
N ARG A 180 28.59 -37.08 -3.09
CA ARG A 180 27.96 -37.64 -4.33
C ARG A 180 26.76 -36.87 -4.88
N SER A 181 27.01 -35.99 -5.85
CA SER A 181 26.76 -36.28 -7.28
C SER A 181 27.19 -35.07 -8.12
N ARG A 182 28.11 -35.27 -9.08
CA ARG A 182 28.54 -34.26 -10.05
C ARG A 182 27.79 -34.51 -11.36
N SER A 183 27.05 -33.52 -11.84
CA SER A 183 26.78 -33.35 -13.28
C SER A 183 26.18 -31.98 -13.59
N THR A 184 26.88 -31.25 -14.49
CA THR A 184 26.37 -30.22 -15.44
C THR A 184 25.53 -29.09 -14.85
N GLY A 185 26.00 -27.84 -14.73
CA GLY A 185 26.58 -27.00 -15.77
C GLY A 185 25.67 -25.78 -15.96
N SER A 186 26.17 -24.57 -15.63
CA SER A 186 25.58 -23.25 -15.89
C SER A 186 24.25 -22.82 -15.24
N GLN A 187 23.98 -23.17 -13.97
CA GLN A 187 22.77 -22.68 -13.26
C GLN A 187 23.01 -22.15 -11.83
N GLN A 188 24.26 -21.99 -11.39
CA GLN A 188 24.57 -21.63 -10.00
C GLN A 188 24.71 -20.13 -9.70
N VAL A 189 24.62 -19.25 -10.71
CA VAL A 189 24.79 -17.79 -10.48
C VAL A 189 23.45 -17.10 -10.15
N GLU A 190 22.32 -17.76 -10.45
CA GLU A 190 20.97 -17.19 -10.29
C GLU A 190 20.36 -17.45 -8.91
N GLU A 191 20.92 -18.39 -8.13
CA GLU A 191 20.36 -18.85 -6.84
C GLU A 191 20.60 -17.89 -5.66
N SER A 192 21.37 -16.81 -5.84
CA SER A 192 21.64 -15.82 -4.78
C SER A 192 20.95 -14.46 -5.02
N MET A 193 20.08 -14.35 -6.02
CA MET A 193 19.32 -13.12 -6.25
C MET A 193 18.14 -13.09 -5.28
N GLY A 194 18.25 -12.28 -4.22
CA GLY A 194 17.14 -12.12 -3.27
C GLY A 194 15.86 -11.64 -3.97
N SER A 195 14.73 -11.95 -3.34
CA SER A 195 13.40 -11.61 -3.86
C SER A 195 12.73 -10.56 -2.97
N CYS A 196 11.88 -9.70 -3.54
CA CYS A 196 11.11 -8.73 -2.79
C CYS A 196 10.33 -9.40 -1.63
N PRO A 197 10.46 -8.93 -0.38
CA PRO A 197 9.76 -9.53 0.76
C PRO A 197 8.23 -9.35 0.69
N VAL A 198 7.74 -8.46 -0.18
CA VAL A 198 6.31 -8.19 -0.36
C VAL A 198 5.72 -9.05 -1.47
N CYS A 199 6.30 -9.01 -2.67
CA CYS A 199 5.72 -9.65 -3.86
C CYS A 199 6.52 -10.82 -4.42
N ARG A 200 7.66 -11.17 -3.79
CA ARG A 200 8.58 -12.25 -4.20
C ARG A 200 9.16 -12.11 -5.61
N LYS A 201 8.98 -10.96 -6.26
CA LYS A 201 9.65 -10.66 -7.52
C LYS A 201 11.17 -10.63 -7.31
N VAL A 202 11.91 -11.30 -8.19
CA VAL A 202 13.37 -11.34 -8.17
C VAL A 202 13.92 -9.93 -8.38
N PHE A 203 14.99 -9.60 -7.66
CA PHE A 203 15.67 -8.31 -7.80
C PHE A 203 16.32 -8.16 -9.17
N HIS A 204 16.18 -6.98 -9.77
CA HIS A 204 16.99 -6.61 -10.93
C HIS A 204 18.42 -6.25 -10.51
N ALA A 205 19.36 -6.24 -11.45
CA ALA A 205 20.72 -5.77 -11.22
C ALA A 205 20.76 -4.37 -10.56
N LYS A 206 19.90 -3.45 -11.03
CA LYS A 206 19.75 -2.10 -10.43
C LYS A 206 19.24 -2.12 -8.99
N ASP A 207 18.41 -3.09 -8.62
CA ASP A 207 17.94 -3.24 -7.24
C ASP A 207 19.08 -3.69 -6.34
N LEU A 208 19.87 -4.66 -6.81
CA LEU A 208 21.01 -5.19 -6.08
C LEU A 208 22.07 -4.11 -5.86
N GLU A 209 22.44 -3.37 -6.92
CA GLU A 209 23.36 -2.25 -6.84
C GLU A 209 22.89 -1.21 -5.82
N HIS A 210 21.62 -0.80 -5.90
CA HIS A 210 21.06 0.17 -4.96
C HIS A 210 21.08 -0.34 -3.49
N VAL A 211 20.76 -1.61 -3.25
CA VAL A 211 20.86 -2.22 -1.92
C VAL A 211 22.31 -2.29 -1.44
N LEU A 212 23.25 -2.64 -2.30
CA LEU A 212 24.67 -2.76 -1.96
C LEU A 212 25.30 -1.39 -1.68
N ASP A 213 24.98 -0.36 -2.47
CA ASP A 213 25.43 1.01 -2.22
C ASP A 213 24.94 1.52 -0.86
N LEU A 214 23.67 1.23 -0.55
CA LEU A 214 23.07 1.61 0.71
C LEU A 214 23.69 0.83 1.89
N ALA A 215 23.96 -0.47 1.72
CA ALA A 215 24.60 -1.30 2.74
C ALA A 215 26.09 -0.94 2.95
N GLY A 216 26.83 -0.68 1.87
CA GLY A 216 28.23 -0.24 1.90
C GLY A 216 28.40 1.08 2.64
N ASN A 217 27.51 2.03 2.38
CA ASN A 217 27.46 3.31 3.10
C ASN A 217 27.01 3.18 4.56
N HIS A 218 26.31 2.10 4.92
CA HIS A 218 25.91 1.84 6.31
C HIS A 218 27.02 1.15 7.11
N SER A 219 27.83 0.30 6.46
CA SER A 219 28.99 -0.35 7.09
C SER A 219 30.05 0.65 7.55
N SER A 220 30.20 1.79 6.87
CA SER A 220 31.11 2.89 7.25
C SER A 220 30.53 3.83 8.32
N GLN A 221 29.21 3.78 8.58
CA GLN A 221 28.55 4.51 9.66
C GLN A 221 28.44 3.69 10.96
N LEU A 222 28.34 2.36 10.86
CA LEU A 222 28.27 1.44 12.00
C LEU A 222 29.56 1.36 12.85
N SER A 223 30.68 1.92 12.39
CA SER A 223 31.89 2.04 13.22
C SER A 223 31.75 3.07 14.36
N VAL A 224 30.70 3.91 14.36
CA VAL A 224 30.46 4.92 15.40
C VAL A 224 29.40 4.49 16.43
N ASP A 225 28.53 3.52 16.11
CA ASP A 225 27.37 3.18 16.96
C ASP A 225 27.32 1.69 17.36
N LYS A 226 28.34 1.22 18.08
CA LYS A 226 28.31 -0.08 18.80
C LYS A 226 27.31 -0.11 19.97
N THR A 227 26.47 0.91 20.14
CA THR A 227 25.53 1.03 21.26
C THR A 227 24.17 0.40 20.93
N GLN A 228 23.71 0.43 19.67
CA GLN A 228 22.38 -0.06 19.27
C GLN A 228 22.23 -1.59 19.29
N VAL A 229 23.27 -2.36 18.94
CA VAL A 229 23.19 -3.84 18.95
C VAL A 229 22.90 -4.39 20.36
N LYS A 230 23.35 -3.68 21.41
CA LYS A 230 23.01 -4.01 22.80
C LYS A 230 21.54 -3.74 23.16
N ASP A 231 20.87 -2.83 22.46
CA ASP A 231 19.52 -2.41 22.77
C ASP A 231 18.47 -3.33 22.13
N ASP A 232 18.74 -3.84 20.92
CA ASP A 232 17.92 -4.86 20.26
C ASP A 232 17.95 -6.22 21.00
N GLU A 233 19.12 -6.66 21.46
CA GLU A 233 19.21 -7.85 22.34
C GLU A 233 18.46 -7.63 23.65
N LYS A 234 18.52 -6.43 24.24
CA LYS A 234 17.76 -6.10 25.45
C LYS A 234 16.25 -6.07 25.20
N LEU A 235 15.79 -5.61 24.03
CA LEU A 235 14.37 -5.61 23.65
C LEU A 235 13.84 -7.03 23.44
N LEU A 236 14.61 -7.89 22.75
CA LEU A 236 14.27 -9.30 22.53
C LEU A 236 14.20 -10.11 23.83
N HIS A 237 15.00 -9.74 24.83
CA HIS A 237 15.00 -10.35 26.16
C HIS A 237 14.20 -9.56 27.20
N SER A 238 13.48 -8.51 26.79
CA SER A 238 12.67 -7.72 27.71
C SER A 238 11.54 -8.55 28.30
N ASP A 239 11.17 -8.25 29.55
CA ASP A 239 10.05 -8.93 30.21
C ASP A 239 8.75 -8.82 29.41
N PHE A 240 8.56 -7.69 28.70
CA PHE A 240 7.39 -7.48 27.84
C PHE A 240 7.36 -8.43 26.65
N GLU A 241 8.49 -8.61 25.94
CA GLU A 241 8.59 -9.54 24.81
C GLU A 241 8.50 -11.00 25.28
N ASN A 242 9.11 -11.33 26.42
CA ASN A 242 8.97 -12.65 27.04
C ASN A 242 7.51 -12.96 27.43
N ILE A 243 6.77 -11.99 27.97
CA ILE A 243 5.33 -12.12 28.26
C ILE A 243 4.54 -12.31 26.96
N ARG A 244 4.85 -11.55 25.90
CA ARG A 244 4.20 -11.70 24.58
C ARG A 244 4.42 -13.11 24.02
N ARG A 245 5.66 -13.62 24.07
CA ARG A 245 6.02 -14.98 23.64
C ARG A 245 5.28 -16.04 24.43
N LYS A 246 5.25 -15.94 25.77
CA LYS A 246 4.50 -16.87 26.63
C LYS A 246 3.00 -16.89 26.33
N LYS A 247 2.40 -15.71 26.08
CA LYS A 247 1.00 -15.63 25.67
C LYS A 247 0.76 -16.30 24.32
N PHE A 248 1.65 -16.08 23.36
CA PHE A 248 1.55 -16.69 22.05
C PHE A 248 1.71 -18.21 22.13
N GLU A 249 2.67 -18.70 22.92
CA GLU A 249 2.88 -20.13 23.18
C GLU A 249 1.67 -20.78 23.86
N ALA A 250 1.06 -20.11 24.84
CA ALA A 250 -0.15 -20.61 25.50
C ALA A 250 -1.34 -20.70 24.53
N ILE A 251 -1.51 -19.71 23.65
CA ILE A 251 -2.55 -19.74 22.60
C ILE A 251 -2.27 -20.86 21.59
N LEU A 252 -1.00 -21.07 21.21
CA LEU A 252 -0.61 -22.13 20.29
C LEU A 252 -0.91 -23.51 20.88
N LYS A 253 -0.53 -23.77 22.14
CA LYS A 253 -0.86 -25.03 22.83
C LYS A 253 -2.36 -25.26 22.94
N LEU A 254 -3.13 -24.21 23.27
CA LEU A 254 -4.58 -24.28 23.30
C LEU A 254 -5.18 -24.61 21.92
N GLN A 255 -4.57 -24.14 20.84
CA GLN A 255 -5.01 -24.47 19.47
C GLN A 255 -4.65 -25.92 19.08
N GLU A 256 -3.47 -26.40 19.49
CA GLU A 256 -3.04 -27.79 19.30
C GLU A 256 -3.93 -28.77 20.09
N GLU A 257 -4.21 -28.48 21.36
CA GLU A 257 -5.08 -29.30 22.22
C GLU A 257 -6.52 -29.36 21.70
N ASN A 258 -7.04 -28.25 21.15
CA ASN A 258 -8.38 -28.18 20.59
C ASN A 258 -8.50 -28.78 19.18
N SER A 259 -7.46 -29.45 18.67
CA SER A 259 -7.42 -30.00 17.31
C SER A 259 -7.79 -28.94 16.24
N GLY A 260 -7.27 -27.73 16.41
CA GLY A 260 -7.46 -26.65 15.44
C GLY A 260 -6.69 -26.88 14.13
N LEU A 261 -6.82 -25.93 13.20
CA LEU A 261 -6.19 -25.93 11.86
C LEU A 261 -4.66 -26.09 11.88
N ILE A 262 -4.01 -25.94 13.04
CA ILE A 262 -2.57 -26.00 13.23
C ILE A 262 -2.24 -27.32 13.93
N GLY A 263 -1.74 -28.28 13.15
CA GLY A 263 -1.24 -29.57 13.62
C GLY A 263 -0.19 -30.11 12.66
N TYR A 264 0.55 -31.14 13.07
CA TYR A 264 1.42 -31.88 12.15
C TYR A 264 0.59 -32.39 10.97
N LYS A 265 1.14 -32.34 9.74
CA LYS A 265 0.51 -32.93 8.56
C LYS A 265 0.25 -34.42 8.82
N SER A 266 -0.95 -34.76 9.27
CA SER A 266 -1.50 -36.07 9.03
C SER A 266 -1.97 -36.07 7.57
N ASP A 267 -1.63 -37.11 6.82
CA ASP A 267 -2.11 -37.33 5.45
C ASP A 267 -3.62 -37.59 5.49
N HIS A 268 -4.39 -36.54 5.71
CA HIS A 268 -5.83 -36.56 5.56
C HIS A 268 -6.16 -35.96 4.21
N VAL A 269 -6.62 -36.83 3.30
CA VAL A 269 -7.27 -36.43 2.06
C VAL A 269 -8.50 -35.62 2.42
N VAL A 270 -8.39 -34.29 2.38
CA VAL A 270 -9.52 -33.39 2.58
C VAL A 270 -10.38 -33.44 1.33
N LEU A 271 -11.44 -34.26 1.36
CA LEU A 271 -12.50 -34.21 0.35
C LEU A 271 -13.46 -33.06 0.70
N PRO A 272 -13.73 -32.11 -0.22
CA PRO A 272 -14.66 -31.01 0.06
C PRO A 272 -16.10 -31.55 0.18
N ALA A 273 -16.58 -31.74 1.41
CA ALA A 273 -17.99 -32.02 1.65
C ALA A 273 -18.77 -30.70 1.75
N ILE A 274 -19.67 -30.48 0.79
CA ILE A 274 -20.60 -29.36 0.79
C ILE A 274 -21.70 -29.63 1.82
N ASN A 275 -21.90 -28.64 2.70
CA ASN A 275 -23.10 -28.33 3.50
C ASN A 275 -23.12 -28.76 4.98
N PRO A 276 -23.01 -27.83 5.95
CA PRO A 276 -23.38 -28.11 7.34
C PRO A 276 -24.89 -27.91 7.51
N ARG A 277 -25.65 -29.01 7.64
CA ARG A 277 -26.94 -28.97 8.32
C ARG A 277 -26.68 -28.98 9.83
N ASN A 278 -27.02 -27.89 10.50
CA ASN A 278 -27.05 -27.81 11.95
C ASN A 278 -27.95 -28.92 12.53
N THR A 279 -27.37 -29.89 13.22
CA THR A 279 -28.10 -30.76 14.14
C THR A 279 -27.82 -30.27 15.55
N VAL A 280 -28.80 -29.56 16.12
CA VAL A 280 -28.87 -29.28 17.55
C VAL A 280 -29.22 -30.60 18.25
N THR A 281 -28.34 -31.07 19.12
CA THR A 281 -28.54 -32.25 19.95
C THR A 281 -29.53 -31.94 21.06
N SER A 282 -30.68 -32.62 21.07
CA SER A 282 -31.64 -32.63 22.18
C SER A 282 -31.04 -33.32 23.41
N SER A 283 -31.15 -32.69 24.57
CA SER A 283 -30.91 -33.31 25.88
C SER A 283 -32.24 -33.51 26.59
N ASN A 284 -32.57 -34.76 26.89
CA ASN A 284 -33.70 -35.18 27.71
C ASN A 284 -33.44 -34.89 29.20
N HIS A 285 -34.44 -34.39 29.92
CA HIS A 285 -34.70 -34.77 31.31
C HIS A 285 -36.21 -34.69 31.61
N ALA A 286 -36.64 -35.49 32.57
CA ALA A 286 -37.94 -36.14 32.68
C ALA A 286 -39.05 -35.36 33.43
N SER A 287 -40.28 -35.60 32.95
CA SER A 287 -41.54 -35.91 33.67
C SER A 287 -42.00 -35.06 34.87
N THR A 288 -43.19 -34.45 34.79
CA THR A 288 -44.39 -34.85 35.59
C THR A 288 -45.69 -34.19 35.03
N LYS A 289 -46.73 -35.02 34.77
CA LYS A 289 -48.22 -34.87 34.89
C LYS A 289 -48.90 -33.49 34.67
N GLU A 290 -50.11 -33.33 34.13
CA GLU A 290 -51.26 -34.16 33.71
C GLU A 290 -52.26 -33.22 32.97
N THR A 291 -53.04 -33.75 32.01
CA THR A 291 -54.46 -33.44 31.62
C THR A 291 -54.91 -31.96 31.41
N THR A 292 -55.68 -31.50 30.41
CA THR A 292 -56.73 -32.05 29.54
C THR A 292 -57.06 -31.01 28.43
N GLU A 293 -57.68 -31.46 27.33
CA GLU A 293 -58.68 -30.75 26.48
C GLU A 293 -58.26 -29.71 25.40
N GLN A 294 -58.37 -30.17 24.15
CA GLN A 294 -58.85 -29.43 22.95
C GLN A 294 -60.36 -29.08 23.13
N PRO A 295 -61.02 -28.16 22.37
CA PRO A 295 -60.90 -28.09 20.90
C PRO A 295 -61.11 -26.71 20.20
N GLN A 296 -60.81 -26.78 18.91
CA GLN A 296 -61.06 -25.92 17.74
C GLN A 296 -62.28 -24.97 17.77
N THR A 297 -62.14 -23.80 17.12
CA THR A 297 -63.20 -23.26 16.23
C THR A 297 -62.62 -22.26 15.20
N ASN A 298 -62.64 -22.65 13.92
CA ASN A 298 -62.77 -21.76 12.74
C ASN A 298 -64.27 -21.83 12.33
N PRO A 299 -64.90 -20.95 11.49
CA PRO A 299 -64.29 -20.36 10.27
C PRO A 299 -64.84 -18.97 9.79
N ALA A 300 -64.27 -18.49 8.66
CA ALA A 300 -64.92 -17.85 7.48
C ALA A 300 -65.67 -16.50 7.63
N SER A 301 -65.60 -15.48 6.77
CA SER A 301 -64.99 -15.17 5.46
C SER A 301 -65.15 -13.64 5.25
N THR A 302 -64.24 -12.90 4.61
CA THR A 302 -64.19 -12.41 3.19
C THR A 302 -63.52 -11.03 3.28
N ALA A 303 -62.72 -10.47 2.37
CA ALA A 303 -62.36 -10.73 0.99
C ALA A 303 -61.00 -10.04 0.70
N GLU A 304 -60.23 -10.64 -0.22
CA GLU A 304 -59.47 -10.03 -1.33
C GLU A 304 -58.50 -8.85 -1.06
N THR A 305 -57.33 -8.71 -1.66
CA THR A 305 -56.37 -9.48 -2.47
C THR A 305 -55.14 -8.54 -2.50
N ASN A 306 -53.91 -9.05 -2.39
CA ASN A 306 -52.68 -8.54 -3.03
C ASN A 306 -51.44 -8.99 -2.24
N SER A 307 -50.74 -10.02 -2.72
CA SER A 307 -49.34 -10.31 -2.39
C SER A 307 -48.74 -11.29 -3.38
N SER A 308 -47.69 -10.86 -4.08
CA SER A 308 -46.59 -11.60 -4.72
C SER A 308 -45.65 -10.52 -5.26
N SER A 309 -44.32 -10.46 -5.13
CA SER A 309 -43.25 -11.29 -4.57
C SER A 309 -41.98 -10.42 -4.71
N SER A 310 -41.35 -9.95 -3.63
CA SER A 310 -40.11 -10.49 -3.02
C SER A 310 -38.87 -10.65 -3.92
N SER A 311 -37.84 -9.81 -3.71
CA SER A 311 -36.45 -10.27 -3.49
C SER A 311 -35.53 -9.11 -3.08
N THR A 312 -35.26 -9.01 -1.78
CA THR A 312 -34.15 -8.25 -1.22
C THR A 312 -33.28 -9.23 -0.45
N ARG A 313 -32.02 -9.38 -0.85
CA ARG A 313 -31.01 -10.23 -0.21
C ARG A 313 -29.66 -9.47 -0.16
N PRO A 314 -28.76 -9.83 0.75
CA PRO A 314 -28.22 -8.88 1.72
C PRO A 314 -26.77 -8.48 1.46
N ALA A 315 -26.45 -7.25 1.89
CA ALA A 315 -25.09 -6.73 1.96
C ALA A 315 -24.28 -7.48 3.03
N THR A 316 -23.18 -8.11 2.60
CA THR A 316 -22.16 -8.67 3.51
C THR A 316 -21.29 -7.55 4.06
N ASN A 317 -21.63 -7.05 5.25
CA ASN A 317 -20.80 -6.13 6.02
C ASN A 317 -19.60 -6.91 6.60
N ARG A 318 -18.38 -6.67 6.08
CA ARG A 318 -17.15 -7.20 6.70
C ARG A 318 -16.75 -6.25 7.84
N HIS A 319 -17.11 -6.66 9.05
CA HIS A 319 -16.70 -6.03 10.30
C HIS A 319 -15.17 -6.09 10.43
N TRP A 320 -14.48 -4.98 10.16
CA TRP A 320 -13.10 -4.80 10.57
C TRP A 320 -13.07 -4.51 12.08
N ASN A 321 -12.44 -5.40 12.84
CA ASN A 321 -12.19 -5.19 14.26
C ASN A 321 -11.23 -4.00 14.41
N SER A 322 -11.77 -2.83 14.77
CA SER A 322 -11.01 -1.70 15.28
C SER A 322 -10.47 -2.06 16.66
N GLY A 323 -9.23 -2.57 16.70
CA GLY A 323 -8.50 -2.74 17.95
C GLY A 323 -8.32 -1.40 18.64
N MET A 324 -8.98 -1.20 19.79
CA MET A 324 -8.80 -0.04 20.65
C MET A 324 -7.32 0.10 21.05
N ARG A 325 -6.64 1.11 20.51
CA ARG A 325 -5.36 1.59 21.05
C ARG A 325 -5.65 2.79 21.95
N ARG A 326 -5.53 2.57 23.26
CA ARG A 326 -5.58 3.62 24.29
C ARG A 326 -4.54 4.69 23.95
N GLN A 327 -4.99 5.92 23.69
CA GLN A 327 -4.14 7.10 23.68
C GLN A 327 -3.58 7.30 25.09
N ARG A 328 -2.25 7.26 25.22
CA ARG A 328 -1.56 7.64 26.44
C ARG A 328 -1.47 9.16 26.45
N ALA A 329 -2.24 9.80 27.31
CA ALA A 329 -2.17 11.25 27.54
C ALA A 329 -0.75 11.64 27.96
N GLN A 330 -0.06 12.45 27.15
CA GLN A 330 1.17 13.12 27.54
C GLN A 330 0.82 14.44 28.23
N ASN A 331 1.34 14.60 29.45
CA ASN A 331 1.23 15.81 30.27
C ASN A 331 1.77 17.05 29.54
N SER A 332 0.91 18.03 29.26
CA SER A 332 1.31 19.38 28.87
C SER A 332 1.91 20.11 30.07
N ARG A 333 3.21 20.43 30.01
CA ARG A 333 3.82 21.38 30.94
C ARG A 333 3.25 22.78 30.68
N LYS A 334 2.81 23.42 31.76
CA LYS A 334 2.17 24.73 31.83
C LYS A 334 3.05 25.83 31.19
N LEU A 335 2.50 26.55 30.22
CA LEU A 335 2.98 27.88 29.83
C LEU A 335 2.25 28.91 30.69
N VAL A 336 3.02 29.64 31.52
CA VAL A 336 2.55 30.73 32.36
C VAL A 336 2.26 31.95 31.47
N LYS A 337 1.01 32.39 31.44
CA LYS A 337 0.58 33.65 30.80
C LYS A 337 0.96 34.82 31.69
N GLN A 338 1.88 35.67 31.24
CA GLN A 338 2.10 37.00 31.83
C GLN A 338 1.42 38.04 30.95
N TRP A 339 0.50 38.79 31.54
CA TRP A 339 -0.34 39.78 30.89
C TRP A 339 0.43 41.10 30.69
N VAL A 340 0.46 41.63 29.46
CA VAL A 340 0.85 43.02 29.20
C VAL A 340 -0.44 43.82 28.97
N ARG A 341 -0.63 44.81 29.84
CA ARG A 341 -1.75 45.75 29.86
C ARG A 341 -1.55 46.80 28.76
N LYS A 342 -2.55 46.99 27.91
CA LYS A 342 -2.63 48.05 26.90
C LYS A 342 -3.41 49.21 27.50
N ASP A 343 -2.72 50.29 27.87
CA ASP A 343 -3.38 51.56 28.17
C ASP A 343 -3.52 52.36 26.86
N ASN A 344 -4.75 52.81 26.60
CA ASN A 344 -5.14 53.68 25.49
C ASN A 344 -5.35 55.11 26.04
N GLY A 345 -4.93 56.10 25.24
CA GLY A 345 -5.30 57.52 25.37
C GLY A 345 -4.27 58.33 26.16
N GLY A 346 -3.75 59.46 25.69
CA GLY A 346 -4.14 60.32 24.58
C GLY A 346 -3.92 61.78 25.02
N GLY A 347 -3.28 62.58 24.18
CA GLY A 347 -3.45 64.04 24.15
C GLY A 347 -2.38 64.93 24.79
N ALA A 348 -2.02 65.96 24.00
CA ALA A 348 -1.39 67.26 24.34
C ALA A 348 0.07 67.19 24.85
N ASP A 349 1.04 67.96 24.36
CA ASP A 349 1.09 69.19 23.55
C ASP A 349 2.24 69.13 22.54
#